data_AF-A0A0S2KNW7-F1
#
_entry.id   AF-A0A0S2KNW7-F1
#
_cell.length_a   1.000
_cell.length_b   1.000
_cell.length_c   1.000
_cell.angle_alpha   90.00
_cell.angle_beta   90.00
_cell.angle_gamma   90.00
#
_symmetry.space_group_name_H-M   'P 1'
#
loop_
_entity.id
_entity.type
_entity.pdbx_description
1 polymer ?
#
loop_
_entity_poly.entity_id
_entity_poly.type
_entity_poly.pdbx_seq_one_letter_code
_entity_poly.pdbx_strand_id
1 'polypeptide(L)'
;MRTRQIFAMAALTLLAACTNDEINNKDKTSGSEAQHVTFTAVDDAVSTRTMVVPGSHSKGGGAKIVWSAGDKIWVKDAGNTWKQSAAGTFSSDKKHGVFLLTGTFQDGCAIHYTGINGSAGNKVTIQTSQTQATPNDFTHLGESGDCGIGTGKGKGSAFRFTIDHRSAYLCFLPRTSNKFVKRSRLFKIEVSSEDAIAGDYDFSGNNLSAAPIDHSSNKIELSTGGTTGFELTNANTDMAKNASYMVIAPGSHKLTIRYWLRNKVDNPNGTIEGTVTKYVDVNCKPGKICDITALLDPQDFTTSKYYMWDAKQHYWYGKESSQPKVSTIISTDNPKSAAADPDRWYNTGSNAWATNTANTCATANQILWYVQKGAPHWDATELWSTLDHLYKGGMWLKTKKVLGQENGKTNLQMYEKAPDGIDYRAINALQPEYIHSNSSIIQHRPLKAEIGNYFYLPAAGFYSGGQLQHVSRYGYYWSSTRPIFTGYGEAQAYCMAFVSNSISFGRTNRTFGIMIDLKY
;
A
#
# COMPACT_ATOMS: atom_id res chain seq x y z
N MET A 1 -55.72 22.34 2.82
CA MET A 1 -54.87 22.27 1.61
C MET A 1 -53.78 21.23 1.83
N ARG A 2 -53.98 20.02 1.30
CA ARG A 2 -52.98 18.96 1.21
C ARG A 2 -53.21 18.25 -0.12
N THR A 3 -52.36 18.52 -1.10
CA THR A 3 -52.43 17.95 -2.44
C THR A 3 -51.69 16.62 -2.41
N ARG A 4 -52.44 15.51 -2.50
CA ARG A 4 -51.89 14.17 -2.76
C ARG A 4 -51.65 14.06 -4.27
N GLN A 5 -50.39 13.97 -4.69
CA GLN A 5 -50.05 13.53 -6.04
C GLN A 5 -49.89 12.00 -6.03
N ILE A 6 -50.70 11.35 -6.85
CA ILE A 6 -50.71 9.91 -7.10
C ILE A 6 -49.70 9.66 -8.22
N PHE A 7 -48.63 8.89 -7.94
CA PHE A 7 -47.75 8.36 -8.98
C PHE A 7 -48.39 7.08 -9.53
N ALA A 8 -48.78 7.12 -10.81
CA ALA A 8 -49.26 5.96 -11.55
C ALA A 8 -48.08 5.04 -11.89
N MET A 9 -48.12 3.82 -11.36
CA MET A 9 -47.16 2.77 -11.63
C MET A 9 -47.66 1.97 -12.83
N ALA A 10 -47.04 2.14 -14.00
CA ALA A 10 -47.35 1.37 -15.20
C ALA A 10 -46.75 -0.04 -15.06
N ALA A 11 -47.60 -1.03 -14.79
CA ALA A 11 -47.24 -2.44 -14.82
C ALA A 11 -47.14 -2.91 -16.27
N LEU A 12 -45.94 -3.29 -16.72
CA LEU A 12 -45.72 -3.90 -18.03
C LEU A 12 -46.00 -5.40 -17.91
N THR A 13 -47.07 -5.86 -18.55
CA THR A 13 -47.48 -7.27 -18.61
C THR A 13 -46.58 -8.04 -19.59
N LEU A 14 -45.91 -9.08 -19.11
CA LEU A 14 -45.18 -10.07 -19.90
C LEU A 14 -46.18 -10.95 -20.67
N LEU A 15 -46.19 -10.85 -22.01
CA LEU A 15 -46.86 -11.82 -22.87
C LEU A 15 -45.93 -13.01 -23.09
N ALA A 16 -46.31 -14.15 -22.52
CA ALA A 16 -45.80 -15.46 -22.92
C ALA A 16 -46.40 -15.82 -24.28
N ALA A 17 -45.57 -15.99 -25.31
CA ALA A 17 -46.00 -16.54 -26.59
C ALA A 17 -45.21 -17.83 -26.85
N CYS A 18 -45.82 -18.95 -26.46
CA CYS A 18 -45.61 -20.22 -27.14
C CYS A 18 -46.67 -20.31 -28.24
N THR A 19 -46.23 -20.52 -29.49
CA THR A 19 -46.75 -21.50 -30.48
C THR A 19 -46.34 -21.03 -31.88
N ASN A 20 -45.64 -21.91 -32.61
CA ASN A 20 -45.59 -21.86 -34.06
C ASN A 20 -46.98 -22.20 -34.59
N ASP A 21 -47.52 -21.36 -35.47
CA ASP A 21 -48.39 -21.80 -36.56
C ASP A 21 -48.27 -20.79 -37.73
N GLU A 22 -48.01 -21.32 -38.92
CA GLU A 22 -48.00 -20.57 -40.17
C GLU A 22 -49.43 -20.19 -40.58
N ILE A 23 -49.72 -18.89 -40.79
CA ILE A 23 -50.75 -18.44 -41.74
C ILE A 23 -50.31 -17.11 -42.37
N ASN A 24 -50.23 -17.10 -43.71
CA ASN A 24 -50.12 -15.92 -44.57
C ASN A 24 -51.32 -14.98 -44.42
N ASN A 25 -51.09 -13.67 -44.20
CA ASN A 25 -51.97 -12.65 -44.77
C ASN A 25 -51.27 -11.29 -44.96
N LYS A 26 -51.54 -10.65 -46.10
CA LYS A 26 -50.96 -9.39 -46.58
C LYS A 26 -51.57 -8.16 -45.89
N ASP A 27 -50.78 -7.09 -45.96
CA ASP A 27 -51.08 -5.67 -45.73
C ASP A 27 -51.26 -5.19 -44.28
N LYS A 28 -50.18 -4.60 -43.76
CA LYS A 28 -50.22 -3.33 -43.00
C LYS A 28 -48.90 -2.58 -43.14
N THR A 29 -49.03 -1.35 -43.63
CA THR A 29 -48.10 -0.22 -43.60
C THR A 29 -46.86 -0.38 -42.72
N SER A 30 -45.72 -0.45 -43.40
CA SER A 30 -44.37 -0.39 -42.87
C SER A 30 -44.07 0.95 -42.18
N GLY A 31 -44.33 1.01 -40.88
CA GLY A 31 -43.43 1.69 -39.97
C GLY A 31 -42.36 0.66 -39.59
N SER A 32 -41.13 0.85 -40.05
CA SER A 32 -39.99 0.01 -39.65
C SER A 32 -39.71 0.23 -38.16
N GLU A 33 -40.44 -0.46 -37.28
CA GLU A 33 -39.99 -0.66 -35.90
C GLU A 33 -38.63 -1.36 -36.00
N ALA A 34 -37.59 -0.73 -35.46
CA ALA A 34 -36.26 -1.30 -35.45
C ALA A 34 -36.35 -2.68 -34.80
N GLN A 35 -36.06 -3.74 -35.56
CA GLN A 35 -36.19 -5.11 -35.07
C GLN A 35 -35.25 -5.29 -33.87
N HIS A 36 -35.82 -5.37 -32.67
CA HIS A 36 -35.06 -5.57 -31.45
C HIS A 36 -34.56 -7.02 -31.40
N VAL A 37 -33.27 -7.17 -31.19
CA VAL A 37 -32.60 -8.46 -31.00
C VAL A 37 -32.23 -8.60 -29.54
N THR A 38 -32.61 -9.74 -28.97
CA THR A 38 -32.43 -10.06 -27.56
C THR A 38 -31.21 -10.96 -27.37
N PHE A 39 -30.31 -10.56 -26.50
CA PHE A 39 -29.17 -11.36 -26.06
C PHE A 39 -29.37 -11.72 -24.58
N THR A 40 -29.48 -13.01 -24.31
CA THR A 40 -29.68 -13.53 -22.96
C THR A 40 -28.40 -14.13 -22.44
N ALA A 41 -27.86 -13.55 -21.37
CA ALA A 41 -26.77 -14.15 -20.62
C ALA A 41 -27.29 -15.38 -19.86
N VAL A 42 -26.62 -16.50 -20.04
CA VAL A 42 -27.00 -17.80 -19.47
C VAL A 42 -25.91 -18.31 -18.55
N ASP A 43 -26.31 -19.00 -17.49
CA ASP A 43 -25.39 -19.60 -16.52
C ASP A 43 -25.25 -21.09 -16.88
N ASP A 44 -24.46 -21.40 -17.90
CA ASP A 44 -24.10 -22.80 -18.15
C ASP A 44 -23.02 -23.19 -17.13
N ALA A 45 -23.37 -24.15 -16.26
CA ALA A 45 -22.74 -24.46 -14.98
C ALA A 45 -21.27 -24.94 -15.01
N VAL A 46 -20.50 -24.72 -16.08
CA VAL A 46 -19.14 -25.23 -16.23
C VAL A 46 -18.24 -24.20 -16.93
N SER A 47 -17.60 -23.30 -16.17
CA SER A 47 -16.15 -23.04 -16.22
C SER A 47 -15.75 -21.69 -15.58
N THR A 48 -14.83 -21.77 -14.62
CA THR A 48 -13.80 -20.77 -14.25
C THR A 48 -14.09 -19.24 -14.25
N ARG A 49 -15.27 -18.84 -13.75
CA ARG A 49 -15.56 -17.83 -12.69
C ARG A 49 -14.76 -16.51 -12.65
N THR A 50 -15.42 -15.40 -12.98
CA THR A 50 -15.18 -14.09 -12.32
C THR A 50 -16.43 -13.21 -12.24
N MET A 51 -16.48 -12.34 -11.20
CA MET A 51 -17.65 -11.64 -10.61
C MET A 51 -18.60 -12.49 -9.76
N VAL A 52 -19.23 -11.89 -8.73
CA VAL A 52 -19.43 -12.54 -7.41
C VAL A 52 -20.63 -11.98 -6.61
N VAL A 53 -21.60 -12.81 -6.22
CA VAL A 53 -22.58 -12.51 -5.14
C VAL A 53 -21.82 -12.06 -3.89
N PRO A 54 -22.15 -10.93 -3.24
CA PRO A 54 -21.45 -10.47 -2.04
C PRO A 54 -21.25 -11.60 -1.03
N GLY A 55 -20.02 -11.78 -0.55
CA GLY A 55 -19.71 -12.84 0.40
C GLY A 55 -19.45 -14.24 -0.20
N SER A 56 -19.61 -14.45 -1.51
CA SER A 56 -19.55 -15.82 -2.09
C SER A 56 -18.16 -16.31 -2.48
N HIS A 57 -17.14 -15.45 -2.40
CA HIS A 57 -15.75 -15.87 -2.52
C HIS A 57 -15.24 -16.39 -1.17
N SER A 58 -14.54 -17.52 -1.23
CA SER A 58 -13.76 -18.10 -0.15
C SER A 58 -12.30 -18.19 -0.59
N LYS A 59 -11.36 -17.90 0.31
CA LYS A 59 -9.92 -18.03 0.04
C LYS A 59 -9.59 -19.37 -0.65
N GLY A 60 -8.85 -19.32 -1.75
CA GLY A 60 -8.46 -20.46 -2.59
C GLY A 60 -9.59 -20.99 -3.48
N GLY A 61 -10.78 -20.42 -3.36
CA GLY A 61 -11.96 -20.78 -4.14
C GLY A 61 -12.21 -19.82 -5.29
N GLY A 62 -13.18 -20.17 -6.13
CA GLY A 62 -13.77 -19.23 -7.06
C GLY A 62 -14.90 -18.44 -6.42
N ALA A 63 -15.59 -17.65 -7.22
CA ALA A 63 -16.59 -16.72 -6.74
C ALA A 63 -17.81 -16.68 -7.72
N LYS A 64 -19.03 -16.34 -7.27
CA LYS A 64 -20.28 -16.61 -8.03
C LYS A 64 -20.78 -15.45 -8.91
N ILE A 65 -20.83 -15.61 -10.23
CA ILE A 65 -21.12 -14.52 -11.18
C ILE A 65 -22.55 -13.96 -11.06
N VAL A 66 -22.64 -12.63 -10.98
CA VAL A 66 -23.88 -11.85 -11.11
C VAL A 66 -23.61 -10.57 -11.91
N TRP A 67 -24.62 -10.16 -12.67
CA TRP A 67 -24.67 -8.87 -13.34
C TRP A 67 -24.94 -7.72 -12.36
N SER A 68 -24.55 -6.52 -12.75
CA SER A 68 -24.79 -5.28 -12.00
C SER A 68 -25.73 -4.35 -12.78
N ALA A 69 -26.51 -3.56 -12.04
CA ALA A 69 -27.39 -2.58 -12.66
C ALA A 69 -26.57 -1.61 -13.52
N GLY A 70 -27.01 -1.36 -14.75
CA GLY A 70 -26.31 -0.51 -15.71
C GLY A 70 -25.33 -1.24 -16.62
N ASP A 71 -25.04 -2.53 -16.39
CA ASP A 71 -24.19 -3.31 -17.29
C ASP A 71 -24.75 -3.33 -18.72
N LYS A 72 -23.83 -3.28 -19.68
CA LYS A 72 -24.09 -3.32 -21.12
C LYS A 72 -23.11 -4.28 -21.78
N ILE A 73 -23.45 -4.75 -22.97
CA ILE A 73 -22.56 -5.54 -23.81
C ILE A 73 -22.34 -4.86 -25.16
N TRP A 74 -21.22 -5.18 -25.79
CA TRP A 74 -20.93 -4.87 -27.18
C TRP A 74 -21.06 -6.14 -28.00
N VAL A 75 -21.81 -6.09 -29.09
CA VAL A 75 -21.97 -7.23 -29.99
C VAL A 75 -21.55 -6.81 -31.39
N LYS A 76 -20.75 -7.64 -32.04
CA LYS A 76 -20.34 -7.42 -33.43
C LYS A 76 -21.49 -7.83 -34.36
N ASP A 77 -21.98 -6.90 -35.16
CA ASP A 77 -23.03 -7.16 -36.14
C ASP A 77 -22.49 -7.90 -37.38
N ALA A 78 -23.39 -8.30 -38.29
CA ALA A 78 -23.05 -8.97 -39.55
C ALA A 78 -22.13 -8.14 -40.46
N GLY A 79 -22.10 -6.82 -40.28
CA GLY A 79 -21.22 -5.87 -40.96
C GLY A 79 -19.87 -5.67 -40.26
N ASN A 80 -19.53 -6.52 -39.29
CA ASN A 80 -18.30 -6.42 -38.49
C ASN A 80 -18.16 -5.13 -37.65
N THR A 81 -19.27 -4.46 -37.34
CA THR A 81 -19.28 -3.24 -36.52
C THR A 81 -19.76 -3.54 -35.11
N TRP A 82 -19.10 -2.96 -34.10
CA TRP A 82 -19.54 -3.07 -32.70
C TRP A 82 -20.81 -2.27 -32.46
N LYS A 83 -21.84 -2.91 -31.89
CA LYS A 83 -23.09 -2.30 -31.44
C LYS A 83 -23.18 -2.44 -29.93
N GLN A 84 -23.46 -1.35 -29.23
CA GLN A 84 -23.70 -1.38 -27.78
C GLN A 84 -25.16 -1.72 -27.51
N SER A 85 -25.41 -2.50 -26.47
CA SER A 85 -26.77 -2.72 -25.95
C SER A 85 -27.28 -1.54 -25.13
N ALA A 86 -28.60 -1.50 -24.97
CA ALA A 86 -29.19 -0.84 -23.80
C ALA A 86 -28.68 -1.50 -22.50
N ALA A 87 -28.87 -0.84 -21.37
CA ALA A 87 -28.59 -1.45 -20.06
C ALA A 87 -29.41 -2.75 -19.90
N GLY A 88 -28.76 -3.80 -19.39
CA GLY A 88 -29.39 -5.10 -19.21
C GLY A 88 -30.54 -5.07 -18.21
N THR A 89 -31.53 -5.92 -18.44
CA THR A 89 -32.58 -6.22 -17.45
C THR A 89 -32.26 -7.56 -16.81
N PHE A 90 -32.21 -7.59 -15.47
CA PHE A 90 -31.68 -8.74 -14.73
C PHE A 90 -32.76 -9.44 -13.90
N SER A 91 -32.61 -10.75 -13.74
CA SER A 91 -33.37 -11.52 -12.75
C SER A 91 -33.12 -10.99 -11.33
N SER A 92 -33.99 -11.32 -10.38
CA SER A 92 -33.84 -10.90 -8.97
C SER A 92 -32.53 -11.38 -8.34
N ASP A 93 -32.04 -12.56 -8.74
CA ASP A 93 -30.74 -13.11 -8.33
C ASP A 93 -29.56 -12.64 -9.19
N LYS A 94 -29.84 -11.82 -10.20
CA LYS A 94 -28.89 -11.19 -11.13
C LYS A 94 -27.99 -12.17 -11.90
N LYS A 95 -28.31 -13.47 -11.93
CA LYS A 95 -27.54 -14.46 -12.72
C LYS A 95 -27.92 -14.44 -14.20
N HIS A 96 -29.13 -14.01 -14.50
CA HIS A 96 -29.63 -13.90 -15.87
C HIS A 96 -29.79 -12.44 -16.23
N GLY A 97 -29.28 -12.07 -17.40
CA GLY A 97 -29.39 -10.73 -17.96
C GLY A 97 -29.91 -10.78 -19.38
N VAL A 98 -30.84 -9.89 -19.68
CA VAL A 98 -31.41 -9.71 -21.02
C VAL A 98 -30.96 -8.36 -21.54
N PHE A 99 -30.26 -8.37 -22.67
CA PHE A 99 -29.69 -7.20 -23.32
C PHE A 99 -30.37 -6.98 -24.67
N LEU A 100 -30.87 -5.76 -24.90
CA LEU A 100 -31.54 -5.39 -26.14
C LEU A 100 -30.58 -4.63 -27.05
N LEU A 101 -30.50 -5.06 -28.31
CA LEU A 101 -29.77 -4.38 -29.39
C LEU A 101 -30.66 -4.17 -30.60
N THR A 102 -30.27 -3.23 -31.46
CA THR A 102 -30.80 -3.08 -32.82
C THR A 102 -29.70 -3.42 -33.82
N GLY A 103 -30.03 -4.22 -34.83
CA GLY A 103 -29.08 -4.62 -35.87
C GLY A 103 -29.31 -6.06 -36.35
N THR A 104 -28.47 -6.49 -37.29
CA THR A 104 -28.47 -7.85 -37.83
C THR A 104 -27.29 -8.61 -37.29
N PHE A 105 -27.55 -9.73 -36.63
CA PHE A 105 -26.53 -10.56 -35.98
C PHE A 105 -26.57 -11.98 -36.53
N GLN A 106 -25.43 -12.66 -36.46
CA GLN A 106 -25.25 -14.04 -36.94
C GLN A 106 -24.92 -14.97 -35.77
N ASP A 107 -25.20 -16.26 -35.94
CA ASP A 107 -24.71 -17.26 -34.98
C ASP A 107 -23.19 -17.19 -34.90
N GLY A 108 -22.65 -17.19 -33.68
CA GLY A 108 -21.22 -17.03 -33.45
C GLY A 108 -20.73 -15.58 -33.42
N CYS A 109 -21.62 -14.58 -33.39
CA CYS A 109 -21.19 -13.18 -33.24
C CYS A 109 -20.39 -12.95 -31.95
N ALA A 110 -19.34 -12.12 -32.05
CA ALA A 110 -18.50 -11.79 -30.91
C ALA A 110 -19.22 -10.85 -29.95
N ILE A 111 -19.08 -11.10 -28.65
CA ILE A 111 -19.64 -10.29 -27.59
C ILE A 111 -18.51 -9.85 -26.68
N HIS A 112 -18.39 -8.56 -26.39
CA HIS A 112 -17.47 -8.03 -25.38
C HIS A 112 -18.26 -7.36 -24.24
N TYR A 113 -17.84 -7.66 -23.01
CA TYR A 113 -18.16 -6.88 -21.83
C TYR A 113 -16.90 -6.07 -21.47
N THR A 114 -17.04 -4.74 -21.38
CA THR A 114 -15.92 -3.82 -21.17
C THR A 114 -16.13 -2.95 -19.93
N GLY A 115 -16.82 -3.49 -18.93
CA GLY A 115 -17.19 -2.77 -17.71
C GLY A 115 -18.39 -1.83 -17.91
N ILE A 116 -18.95 -1.39 -16.79
CA ILE A 116 -20.11 -0.47 -16.76
C ILE A 116 -19.80 0.88 -17.41
N ASN A 117 -18.54 1.33 -17.31
CA ASN A 117 -18.05 2.59 -17.87
C ASN A 117 -17.43 2.43 -19.27
N GLY A 118 -17.54 1.25 -19.88
CA GLY A 118 -16.95 0.96 -21.19
C GLY A 118 -17.59 1.79 -22.31
N SER A 119 -16.78 2.60 -22.98
CA SER A 119 -17.21 3.45 -24.10
C SER A 119 -16.95 2.86 -25.49
N ALA A 120 -16.26 1.73 -25.57
CA ALA A 120 -15.97 1.03 -26.82
C ALA A 120 -15.85 -0.49 -26.58
N GLY A 121 -16.25 -1.29 -27.56
CA GLY A 121 -16.17 -2.76 -27.47
C GLY A 121 -14.74 -3.31 -27.53
N ASN A 122 -13.78 -2.54 -28.06
CA ASN A 122 -12.40 -2.96 -28.28
C ASN A 122 -11.39 -2.24 -27.37
N LYS A 123 -11.84 -1.58 -26.30
CA LYS A 123 -10.97 -0.91 -25.34
C LYS A 123 -11.48 -1.14 -23.92
N VAL A 124 -10.57 -1.41 -22.99
CA VAL A 124 -10.88 -1.55 -21.57
C VAL A 124 -9.95 -0.64 -20.77
N THR A 125 -10.51 0.08 -19.80
CA THR A 125 -9.72 0.90 -18.87
C THR A 125 -9.69 0.21 -17.51
N ILE A 126 -8.48 -0.14 -17.05
CA ILE A 126 -8.26 -0.55 -15.67
C ILE A 126 -7.97 0.71 -14.86
N GLN A 127 -8.85 1.01 -13.92
CA GLN A 127 -8.82 2.26 -13.16
C GLN A 127 -7.66 2.29 -12.16
N THR A 128 -6.98 3.42 -12.09
CA THR A 128 -5.97 3.71 -11.07
C THR A 128 -6.57 4.05 -9.71
N SER A 129 -7.85 4.43 -9.67
CA SER A 129 -8.61 4.70 -8.45
C SER A 129 -9.84 3.81 -8.40
N GLN A 130 -9.89 2.92 -7.42
CA GLN A 130 -10.98 1.97 -7.20
C GLN A 130 -11.58 2.20 -5.81
N THR A 131 -12.86 1.87 -5.62
CA THR A 131 -13.53 2.07 -4.33
C THR A 131 -14.39 0.88 -3.99
N GLN A 132 -14.16 0.29 -2.83
CA GLN A 132 -15.00 -0.78 -2.28
C GLN A 132 -15.69 -0.31 -1.00
N ALA A 133 -17.03 -0.27 -1.03
CA ALA A 133 -17.83 0.25 0.07
C ALA A 133 -17.95 -0.71 1.26
N THR A 134 -18.05 -2.02 0.99
CA THR A 134 -18.30 -3.06 1.99
C THR A 134 -17.28 -4.19 1.87
N PRO A 135 -16.85 -4.84 2.97
CA PRO A 135 -15.94 -5.98 2.87
C PRO A 135 -16.55 -7.15 2.11
N ASN A 136 -15.69 -7.94 1.47
CA ASN A 136 -16.06 -9.12 0.69
C ASN A 136 -17.12 -8.86 -0.41
N ASP A 137 -17.06 -7.68 -1.03
CA ASP A 137 -18.02 -7.21 -2.03
C ASP A 137 -17.32 -6.84 -3.34
N PHE A 138 -17.97 -7.17 -4.46
CA PHE A 138 -17.40 -7.10 -5.80
C PHE A 138 -18.13 -6.11 -6.71
N THR A 139 -19.07 -5.32 -6.16
CA THR A 139 -19.94 -4.45 -6.95
C THR A 139 -19.18 -3.37 -7.72
N HIS A 140 -18.00 -2.97 -7.24
CA HIS A 140 -17.18 -1.95 -7.88
C HIS A 140 -16.33 -2.44 -9.07
N LEU A 141 -16.24 -3.76 -9.30
CA LEU A 141 -15.30 -4.28 -10.30
C LEU A 141 -15.67 -3.85 -11.72
N GLY A 142 -16.97 -3.81 -12.04
CA GLY A 142 -17.48 -3.29 -13.31
C GLY A 142 -17.03 -1.86 -13.61
N GLU A 143 -16.95 -1.00 -12.57
CA GLU A 143 -16.45 0.37 -12.67
C GLU A 143 -14.92 0.44 -12.77
N SER A 144 -14.24 -0.59 -12.23
CA SER A 144 -12.79 -0.60 -12.02
C SER A 144 -11.99 -1.19 -13.19
N GLY A 145 -12.65 -1.83 -14.16
CA GLY A 145 -12.02 -2.42 -15.34
C GLY A 145 -12.32 -3.90 -15.55
N ASP A 146 -13.38 -4.43 -14.92
CA ASP A 146 -13.86 -5.77 -15.23
C ASP A 146 -14.20 -5.90 -16.71
N CYS A 147 -13.74 -6.96 -17.35
CA CYS A 147 -14.00 -7.19 -18.76
C CYS A 147 -14.03 -8.68 -19.08
N GLY A 148 -14.67 -9.00 -20.20
CA GLY A 148 -14.77 -10.37 -20.68
C GLY A 148 -15.28 -10.45 -22.11
N ILE A 149 -15.23 -11.67 -22.66
CA ILE A 149 -15.69 -11.97 -24.00
C ILE A 149 -16.72 -13.08 -23.96
N GLY A 150 -17.56 -13.13 -24.98
CA GLY A 150 -18.55 -14.17 -25.20
C GLY A 150 -18.78 -14.41 -26.68
N THR A 151 -19.57 -15.43 -26.96
CA THR A 151 -20.01 -15.77 -28.32
C THR A 151 -21.52 -15.93 -28.29
N GLY A 152 -22.22 -15.13 -29.09
CA GLY A 152 -23.67 -15.19 -29.22
C GLY A 152 -24.09 -16.42 -30.01
N LYS A 153 -24.90 -17.29 -29.42
CA LYS A 153 -25.48 -18.47 -30.06
C LYS A 153 -26.98 -18.30 -30.24
N GLY A 154 -27.46 -18.36 -31.47
CA GLY A 154 -28.85 -18.07 -31.79
C GLY A 154 -29.13 -17.74 -33.25
N LYS A 155 -30.37 -17.36 -33.54
CA LYS A 155 -30.84 -17.03 -34.88
C LYS A 155 -31.96 -16.00 -34.81
N GLY A 156 -32.03 -15.11 -35.80
CA GLY A 156 -33.08 -14.11 -35.90
C GLY A 156 -32.98 -13.08 -34.78
N SER A 157 -33.99 -13.01 -33.92
CA SER A 157 -34.12 -11.99 -32.87
C SER A 157 -33.70 -12.45 -31.47
N ALA A 158 -33.16 -13.67 -31.31
CA ALA A 158 -32.80 -14.21 -29.99
C ALA A 158 -31.46 -14.96 -30.01
N PHE A 159 -30.58 -14.57 -29.07
CA PHE A 159 -29.26 -15.15 -28.86
C PHE A 159 -29.03 -15.43 -27.38
N ARG A 160 -28.18 -16.42 -27.09
CA ARG A 160 -27.72 -16.80 -25.74
C ARG A 160 -26.20 -16.73 -25.69
N PHE A 161 -25.63 -16.36 -24.55
CA PHE A 161 -24.18 -16.29 -24.39
C PHE A 161 -23.74 -16.45 -22.93
N THR A 162 -22.47 -16.82 -22.76
CA THR A 162 -21.72 -16.76 -21.50
C THR A 162 -20.56 -15.77 -21.64
N ILE A 163 -20.00 -15.30 -20.52
CA ILE A 163 -18.83 -14.41 -20.51
C ILE A 163 -17.63 -15.12 -19.85
N ASP A 164 -16.52 -15.17 -20.59
CA ASP A 164 -15.20 -15.52 -20.09
C ASP A 164 -14.42 -14.23 -19.78
N HIS A 165 -14.05 -14.03 -18.52
CA HIS A 165 -13.44 -12.79 -18.07
C HIS A 165 -11.96 -12.70 -18.47
N ARG A 166 -11.52 -11.49 -18.78
CA ARG A 166 -10.17 -11.21 -19.28
C ARG A 166 -9.34 -10.28 -18.38
N SER A 167 -9.96 -9.59 -17.44
CA SER A 167 -9.29 -8.88 -16.33
C SER A 167 -8.75 -9.87 -15.28
N ALA A 168 -7.82 -9.43 -14.44
CA ALA A 168 -7.36 -10.18 -13.27
C ALA A 168 -7.68 -9.41 -11.98
N TYR A 169 -7.63 -10.10 -10.83
CA TYR A 169 -8.08 -9.52 -9.56
C TYR A 169 -7.16 -9.91 -8.43
N LEU A 170 -6.91 -8.97 -7.52
CA LEU A 170 -6.27 -9.23 -6.23
C LEU A 170 -7.35 -9.31 -5.15
N CYS A 171 -7.23 -10.25 -4.22
CA CYS A 171 -8.00 -10.29 -2.98
C CYS A 171 -7.06 -10.11 -1.79
N PHE A 172 -7.17 -8.98 -1.11
CA PHE A 172 -6.38 -8.71 0.08
C PHE A 172 -7.09 -9.25 1.32
N LEU A 173 -6.36 -10.04 2.09
CA LEU A 173 -6.83 -10.71 3.32
C LEU A 173 -5.93 -10.30 4.50
N PRO A 174 -6.00 -9.03 4.94
CA PRO A 174 -5.16 -8.53 6.02
C PRO A 174 -5.57 -9.10 7.38
N ARG A 175 -4.59 -9.29 8.25
CA ARG A 175 -4.74 -9.82 9.61
C ARG A 175 -3.74 -9.18 10.55
N THR A 176 -4.03 -9.19 11.85
CA THR A 176 -3.13 -8.63 12.87
C THR A 176 -3.35 -9.26 14.24
N SER A 177 -2.28 -9.41 15.00
CA SER A 177 -2.36 -9.63 16.45
C SER A 177 -2.02 -8.35 17.24
N ASN A 178 -1.45 -7.34 16.58
CA ASN A 178 -0.99 -6.09 17.17
C ASN A 178 -2.14 -5.24 17.76
N LYS A 179 -1.98 -4.82 19.02
CA LYS A 179 -3.00 -4.07 19.77
C LYS A 179 -3.37 -2.72 19.15
N PHE A 180 -2.42 -2.01 18.55
CA PHE A 180 -2.64 -0.70 17.93
C PHE A 180 -3.38 -0.84 16.59
N VAL A 181 -3.03 -1.87 15.82
CA VAL A 181 -3.67 -2.13 14.53
C VAL A 181 -5.11 -2.62 14.71
N LYS A 182 -5.40 -3.41 15.74
CA LYS A 182 -6.79 -3.78 16.12
C LYS A 182 -7.69 -2.58 16.42
N ARG A 183 -7.11 -1.47 16.88
CA ARG A 183 -7.83 -0.19 17.11
C ARG A 183 -7.82 0.74 15.91
N SER A 184 -7.23 0.32 14.81
CA SER A 184 -7.16 1.11 13.58
C SER A 184 -8.28 0.74 12.60
N ARG A 185 -8.38 1.49 11.50
CA ARG A 185 -9.25 1.21 10.36
C ARG A 185 -8.44 1.18 9.07
N LEU A 186 -8.65 0.16 8.25
CA LEU A 186 -8.07 0.07 6.91
C LEU A 186 -8.93 0.90 5.96
N PHE A 187 -8.44 2.06 5.53
CA PHE A 187 -9.23 2.97 4.69
C PHE A 187 -8.70 3.08 3.25
N LYS A 188 -7.48 2.57 3.01
CA LYS A 188 -6.90 2.54 1.67
C LYS A 188 -5.88 1.39 1.52
N ILE A 189 -5.86 0.77 0.34
CA ILE A 189 -4.78 -0.12 -0.11
C ILE A 189 -4.15 0.50 -1.34
N GLU A 190 -2.86 0.80 -1.26
CA GLU A 190 -2.08 1.32 -2.39
C GLU A 190 -1.19 0.20 -2.91
N VAL A 191 -1.30 -0.10 -4.21
CA VAL A 191 -0.48 -1.10 -4.90
C VAL A 191 0.36 -0.38 -5.94
N SER A 192 1.67 -0.62 -5.92
CA SER A 192 2.57 -0.19 -6.98
C SER A 192 3.41 -1.34 -7.51
N SER A 193 3.89 -1.22 -8.74
CA SER A 193 4.78 -2.17 -9.39
C SER A 193 5.87 -1.48 -10.23
N GLU A 194 6.81 -2.26 -10.73
CA GLU A 194 7.86 -1.80 -11.64
C GLU A 194 7.35 -1.70 -13.08
N ASP A 195 6.33 -2.49 -13.42
CA ASP A 195 5.63 -2.50 -14.69
C ASP A 195 4.21 -1.89 -14.58
N ALA A 196 3.59 -1.63 -15.74
CA ALA A 196 2.25 -1.07 -15.80
C ALA A 196 1.21 -2.10 -15.35
N ILE A 197 0.33 -1.69 -14.43
CA ILE A 197 -0.71 -2.54 -13.84
C ILE A 197 -2.12 -1.97 -14.06
N ALA A 198 -2.22 -0.75 -14.60
CA ALA A 198 -3.45 -0.03 -14.92
C ALA A 198 -3.26 0.90 -16.14
N GLY A 199 -4.38 1.36 -16.71
CA GLY A 199 -4.40 2.19 -17.93
C GLY A 199 -5.46 1.74 -18.93
N ASP A 200 -5.39 2.28 -20.14
CA ASP A 200 -6.24 1.90 -21.26
C ASP A 200 -5.56 0.78 -22.05
N TYR A 201 -6.22 -0.35 -22.23
CA TYR A 201 -5.71 -1.51 -22.94
C TYR A 201 -6.49 -1.74 -24.23
N ASP A 202 -5.78 -2.16 -25.29
CA ASP A 202 -6.45 -2.69 -26.46
C ASP A 202 -7.12 -4.02 -26.10
N PHE A 203 -8.36 -4.18 -26.55
CA PHE A 203 -9.19 -5.36 -26.35
C PHE A 203 -9.71 -5.93 -27.68
N SER A 204 -9.17 -5.47 -28.81
CA SER A 204 -9.54 -5.94 -30.14
C SER A 204 -9.22 -7.42 -30.38
N GLY A 205 -8.16 -7.93 -29.74
CA GLY A 205 -7.70 -9.32 -29.83
C GLY A 205 -8.37 -10.28 -28.83
N ASN A 206 -9.51 -9.90 -28.25
CA ASN A 206 -10.28 -10.69 -27.27
C ASN A 206 -9.55 -10.96 -25.93
N ASN A 207 -8.39 -10.35 -25.73
CA ASN A 207 -7.61 -10.29 -24.50
C ASN A 207 -7.09 -8.86 -24.33
N LEU A 208 -6.79 -8.47 -23.10
CA LEU A 208 -6.08 -7.22 -22.85
C LEU A 208 -4.67 -7.32 -23.45
N SER A 209 -4.23 -6.26 -24.13
CA SER A 209 -2.85 -6.15 -24.61
C SER A 209 -1.83 -6.29 -23.48
N ALA A 210 -0.61 -6.73 -23.78
CA ALA A 210 0.42 -6.92 -22.75
C ALA A 210 0.88 -5.61 -22.08
N ALA A 211 0.63 -4.47 -22.72
CA ALA A 211 0.87 -3.13 -22.21
C ALA A 211 -0.31 -2.22 -22.54
N PRO A 212 -0.57 -1.18 -21.74
CA PRO A 212 -1.59 -0.18 -22.04
C PRO A 212 -1.23 0.60 -23.31
N ILE A 213 -2.24 0.92 -24.10
CA ILE A 213 -2.15 1.78 -25.30
C ILE A 213 -2.21 3.27 -24.96
N ASP A 214 -2.77 3.63 -23.79
CA ASP A 214 -2.82 5.00 -23.28
C ASP A 214 -2.96 5.00 -21.75
N HIS A 215 -2.72 6.14 -21.09
CA HIS A 215 -2.90 6.33 -19.64
C HIS A 215 -2.19 5.28 -18.76
N SER A 216 -1.00 4.82 -19.19
CA SER A 216 -0.21 3.82 -18.48
C SER A 216 0.08 4.23 -17.03
N SER A 217 -0.18 3.32 -16.09
CA SER A 217 0.13 3.51 -14.67
C SER A 217 0.69 2.25 -14.04
N ASN A 218 1.72 2.41 -13.22
CA ASN A 218 2.28 1.36 -12.37
C ASN A 218 1.71 1.39 -10.94
N LYS A 219 0.62 2.13 -10.71
CA LYS A 219 0.01 2.35 -9.40
C LYS A 219 -1.53 2.26 -9.47
N ILE A 220 -2.11 1.59 -8.47
CA ILE A 220 -3.55 1.55 -8.21
C ILE A 220 -3.81 1.85 -6.73
N GLU A 221 -4.80 2.69 -6.44
CA GLU A 221 -5.31 2.95 -5.11
C GLU A 221 -6.73 2.41 -4.96
N LEU A 222 -6.97 1.60 -3.94
CA LEU A 222 -8.27 1.13 -3.53
C LEU A 222 -8.69 1.83 -2.24
N SER A 223 -9.73 2.65 -2.31
CA SER A 223 -10.42 3.20 -1.12
C SER A 223 -11.34 2.14 -0.52
N THR A 224 -11.29 1.93 0.80
CA THR A 224 -12.07 0.88 1.48
C THR A 224 -12.98 1.48 2.54
N GLY A 225 -14.29 1.20 2.48
CA GLY A 225 -15.25 1.61 3.52
C GLY A 225 -15.44 3.12 3.66
N GLY A 226 -15.11 3.89 2.60
CA GLY A 226 -15.20 5.35 2.59
C GLY A 226 -14.41 6.00 3.73
N THR A 227 -15.05 6.92 4.46
CA THR A 227 -14.41 7.63 5.57
C THR A 227 -14.23 6.77 6.82
N THR A 228 -14.98 5.68 6.95
CA THR A 228 -14.94 4.79 8.13
C THR A 228 -13.80 3.81 8.06
N GLY A 229 -13.51 3.27 6.88
CA GLY A 229 -12.55 2.18 6.71
C GLY A 229 -13.12 0.82 7.14
N PHE A 230 -12.49 -0.25 6.68
CA PHE A 230 -12.74 -1.62 7.11
C PHE A 230 -12.10 -1.91 8.46
N GLU A 231 -12.70 -2.84 9.20
CA GLU A 231 -12.19 -3.28 10.51
C GLU A 231 -11.02 -4.25 10.36
N LEU A 232 -10.06 -4.17 11.28
CA LEU A 232 -8.87 -5.03 11.27
C LEU A 232 -8.63 -5.63 12.65
N THR A 233 -9.63 -6.35 13.18
CA THR A 233 -9.62 -6.92 14.54
C THR A 233 -9.19 -8.38 14.60
N ASN A 234 -9.04 -9.00 13.44
CA ASN A 234 -8.87 -10.45 13.24
C ASN A 234 -7.40 -10.86 13.19
N ALA A 235 -7.03 -11.89 13.97
CA ALA A 235 -5.70 -12.52 13.92
C ALA A 235 -5.60 -13.58 12.80
N ASN A 236 -6.72 -14.20 12.44
CA ASN A 236 -6.87 -15.14 11.33
C ASN A 236 -7.60 -14.46 10.18
N THR A 237 -7.56 -15.04 8.98
CA THR A 237 -8.33 -14.53 7.83
C THR A 237 -9.83 -14.45 8.17
N ASP A 238 -10.42 -13.28 7.95
CA ASP A 238 -11.84 -13.02 8.16
C ASP A 238 -12.36 -12.11 7.03
N MET A 239 -12.87 -12.76 5.97
CA MET A 239 -13.23 -12.04 4.74
C MET A 239 -14.36 -11.05 4.96
N ALA A 240 -15.33 -11.38 5.81
CA ALA A 240 -16.47 -10.53 6.11
C ALA A 240 -16.08 -9.21 6.81
N LYS A 241 -14.87 -9.12 7.38
CA LYS A 241 -14.37 -7.89 8.02
C LYS A 241 -13.58 -6.99 7.09
N ASN A 242 -12.73 -7.55 6.23
CA ASN A 242 -11.76 -6.77 5.47
C ASN A 242 -11.27 -7.37 4.15
N ALA A 243 -11.92 -8.40 3.61
CA ALA A 243 -11.60 -8.83 2.25
C ALA A 243 -11.84 -7.66 1.29
N SER A 244 -10.79 -7.30 0.56
CA SER A 244 -10.78 -6.17 -0.36
C SER A 244 -10.33 -6.64 -1.74
N TYR A 245 -10.96 -6.15 -2.80
CA TYR A 245 -10.73 -6.56 -4.17
C TYR A 245 -10.20 -5.40 -5.01
N MET A 246 -9.32 -5.73 -5.94
CA MET A 246 -8.76 -4.77 -6.88
C MET A 246 -8.67 -5.41 -8.25
N VAL A 247 -9.21 -4.75 -9.27
CA VAL A 247 -8.96 -5.13 -10.68
C VAL A 247 -7.53 -4.71 -11.03
N ILE A 248 -6.79 -5.60 -11.66
CA ILE A 248 -5.41 -5.38 -12.08
C ILE A 248 -5.21 -5.95 -13.48
N ALA A 249 -4.27 -5.37 -14.24
CA ALA A 249 -3.84 -5.97 -15.49
C ALA A 249 -3.36 -7.42 -15.27
N PRO A 250 -3.67 -8.36 -16.17
CA PRO A 250 -3.10 -9.70 -16.12
C PRO A 250 -1.58 -9.66 -16.38
N GLY A 251 -0.83 -10.51 -15.70
CA GLY A 251 0.63 -10.54 -15.82
C GLY A 251 1.34 -11.03 -14.56
N SER A 252 2.66 -11.14 -14.67
CA SER A 252 3.53 -11.40 -13.51
C SER A 252 4.06 -10.08 -12.98
N HIS A 253 3.68 -9.74 -11.75
CA HIS A 253 3.97 -8.43 -11.16
C HIS A 253 4.74 -8.55 -9.85
N LYS A 254 5.67 -7.61 -9.66
CA LYS A 254 6.39 -7.43 -8.40
C LYS A 254 5.74 -6.29 -7.63
N LEU A 255 4.85 -6.63 -6.72
CA LEU A 255 4.00 -5.65 -6.05
C LEU A 255 4.61 -5.15 -4.74
N THR A 256 4.55 -3.84 -4.53
CA THR A 256 4.61 -3.19 -3.23
C THR A 256 3.18 -2.84 -2.81
N ILE A 257 2.71 -3.42 -1.71
CA ILE A 257 1.35 -3.24 -1.20
C ILE A 257 1.44 -2.48 0.11
N ARG A 258 0.82 -1.31 0.16
CA ARG A 258 0.82 -0.42 1.32
C ARG A 258 -0.59 -0.33 1.88
N TYR A 259 -0.77 -0.89 3.07
CA TYR A 259 -2.03 -0.89 3.79
C TYR A 259 -2.11 0.37 4.65
N TRP A 260 -2.95 1.32 4.26
CA TRP A 260 -3.12 2.58 4.97
C TRP A 260 -4.11 2.42 6.11
N LEU A 261 -3.60 2.65 7.31
CA LEU A 261 -4.33 2.51 8.56
C LEU A 261 -4.54 3.89 9.18
N ARG A 262 -5.76 4.14 9.65
CA ARG A 262 -6.10 5.30 10.47
C ARG A 262 -6.30 4.85 11.91
N ASN A 263 -5.56 5.46 12.82
CA ASN A 263 -5.72 5.26 14.26
C ASN A 263 -6.01 6.60 14.94
N LYS A 264 -7.02 6.64 15.82
CA LYS A 264 -7.48 7.87 16.46
C LYS A 264 -7.09 8.01 17.94
N VAL A 265 -6.44 7.01 18.53
CA VAL A 265 -6.31 6.88 19.99
C VAL A 265 -4.90 6.57 20.48
N ASP A 266 -4.01 6.06 19.62
CA ASP A 266 -2.72 5.50 20.04
C ASP A 266 -1.50 6.39 19.72
N ASN A 267 -1.72 7.54 19.09
CA ASN A 267 -0.68 8.54 18.87
C ASN A 267 -0.89 9.74 19.81
N PRO A 268 0.16 10.21 20.53
CA PRO A 268 0.05 11.34 21.46
C PRO A 268 -0.36 12.67 20.83
N ASN A 269 -0.13 12.84 19.52
CA ASN A 269 -0.46 14.06 18.78
C ASN A 269 -1.83 13.97 18.08
N GLY A 270 -2.66 12.97 18.42
CA GLY A 270 -4.02 12.81 17.92
C GLY A 270 -4.15 11.71 16.86
N THR A 271 -4.96 11.97 15.83
CA THR A 271 -5.17 10.98 14.76
C THR A 271 -3.89 10.80 13.94
N ILE A 272 -3.48 9.55 13.76
CA ILE A 272 -2.37 9.15 12.89
C ILE A 272 -2.88 8.32 11.73
N GLU A 273 -2.38 8.63 10.55
CA GLU A 273 -2.52 7.82 9.35
C GLU A 273 -1.14 7.40 8.84
N GLY A 274 -0.97 6.14 8.51
CA GLY A 274 0.29 5.61 7.99
C GLY A 274 0.12 4.21 7.42
N THR A 275 1.22 3.61 6.97
CA THR A 275 1.21 2.35 6.24
C THR A 275 1.89 1.22 7.01
N VAL A 276 1.38 0.01 6.82
CA VAL A 276 2.19 -1.20 6.96
C VAL A 276 2.43 -1.74 5.56
N THR A 277 3.70 -1.88 5.18
CA THR A 277 4.06 -2.23 3.79
C THR A 277 4.43 -3.71 3.64
N LYS A 278 4.01 -4.33 2.54
CA LYS A 278 4.35 -5.69 2.14
C LYS A 278 4.85 -5.74 0.71
N TYR A 279 5.68 -6.73 0.42
CA TYR A 279 6.19 -7.00 -0.92
C TYR A 279 5.76 -8.40 -1.33
N VAL A 280 5.11 -8.52 -2.48
CA VAL A 280 4.52 -9.79 -2.95
C VAL A 280 4.78 -9.93 -4.45
N ASP A 281 5.23 -11.11 -4.88
CA ASP A 281 5.28 -11.46 -6.30
C ASP A 281 4.02 -12.24 -6.63
N VAL A 282 3.31 -11.84 -7.68
CA VAL A 282 2.06 -12.47 -8.10
C VAL A 282 2.08 -12.77 -9.59
N ASN A 283 1.35 -13.82 -9.98
CA ASN A 283 1.02 -14.09 -11.38
C ASN A 283 -0.50 -14.02 -11.55
N CYS A 284 -0.96 -12.84 -11.97
CA CYS A 284 -2.35 -12.50 -12.19
C CYS A 284 -2.83 -13.09 -13.52
N LYS A 285 -3.56 -14.21 -13.45
CA LYS A 285 -4.13 -14.85 -14.64
C LYS A 285 -5.47 -14.20 -15.03
N PRO A 286 -5.77 -14.06 -16.33
CA PRO A 286 -7.08 -13.60 -16.79
C PRO A 286 -8.23 -14.41 -16.17
N GLY A 287 -9.24 -13.70 -15.68
CA GLY A 287 -10.42 -14.25 -15.03
C GLY A 287 -10.13 -14.98 -13.71
N LYS A 288 -9.04 -14.64 -12.99
CA LYS A 288 -8.67 -15.31 -11.74
C LYS A 288 -8.41 -14.31 -10.62
N ILE A 289 -8.80 -14.71 -9.42
CA ILE A 289 -8.54 -13.96 -8.18
C ILE A 289 -7.25 -14.49 -7.56
N CYS A 290 -6.32 -13.59 -7.24
CA CYS A 290 -5.09 -13.89 -6.51
C CYS A 290 -5.25 -13.48 -5.03
N ASP A 291 -5.33 -14.47 -4.15
CA ASP A 291 -5.44 -14.24 -2.71
C ASP A 291 -4.10 -13.86 -2.07
N ILE A 292 -4.08 -12.73 -1.38
CA ILE A 292 -2.91 -12.19 -0.69
C ILE A 292 -3.22 -12.05 0.79
N THR A 293 -2.62 -12.91 1.61
CA THR A 293 -2.65 -12.73 3.07
C THR A 293 -1.52 -11.83 3.54
N ALA A 294 -1.81 -10.90 4.45
CA ALA A 294 -0.81 -9.99 5.00
C ALA A 294 -0.95 -9.85 6.52
N LEU A 295 0.13 -10.11 7.27
CA LEU A 295 0.20 -9.81 8.70
C LEU A 295 0.62 -8.35 8.89
N LEU A 296 -0.31 -7.50 9.31
CA LEU A 296 -0.14 -6.06 9.41
C LEU A 296 0.32 -5.63 10.80
N ASP A 297 1.44 -6.19 11.26
CA ASP A 297 2.05 -5.77 12.52
C ASP A 297 3.18 -4.77 12.22
N PRO A 298 3.09 -3.51 12.70
CA PRO A 298 4.15 -2.52 12.57
C PRO A 298 5.43 -2.97 13.28
N GLN A 299 6.57 -2.42 12.89
CA GLN A 299 7.82 -2.68 13.61
C GLN A 299 7.74 -2.15 15.04
N ASP A 300 8.16 -2.96 16.00
CA ASP A 300 8.14 -2.61 17.42
C ASP A 300 9.54 -2.28 17.94
N PHE A 301 9.70 -1.05 18.43
CA PHE A 301 10.91 -0.51 19.03
C PHE A 301 10.75 -0.29 20.55
N THR A 302 9.88 -1.04 21.23
CA THR A 302 9.74 -1.00 22.70
C THR A 302 11.00 -1.51 23.43
N THR A 303 11.77 -2.38 22.79
CA THR A 303 13.05 -2.89 23.30
C THR A 303 14.19 -1.88 23.12
N SER A 304 14.11 -0.98 22.13
CA SER A 304 15.06 0.11 21.94
C SER A 304 15.08 1.02 23.17
N LYS A 305 16.29 1.32 23.64
CA LYS A 305 16.52 2.18 24.82
C LYS A 305 17.35 3.40 24.43
N TYR A 306 17.23 4.42 25.26
CA TYR A 306 17.96 5.67 25.13
C TYR A 306 19.09 5.69 26.14
N TYR A 307 20.25 6.20 25.76
CA TYR A 307 21.45 6.22 26.59
C TYR A 307 22.05 7.62 26.55
N MET A 308 22.53 8.12 27.69
CA MET A 308 23.60 9.11 27.65
C MET A 308 24.84 8.47 27.00
N TRP A 309 25.70 9.26 26.34
CA TRP A 309 26.77 8.67 25.52
C TRP A 309 27.65 7.72 26.32
N ASP A 310 27.68 6.46 25.89
CA ASP A 310 28.48 5.38 26.48
C ASP A 310 28.27 5.18 28.00
N ALA A 311 27.08 5.48 28.52
CA ALA A 311 26.71 5.13 29.89
C ALA A 311 26.76 3.60 30.11
N LYS A 312 26.87 3.15 31.37
CA LYS A 312 26.85 1.70 31.68
C LYS A 312 25.46 1.10 31.53
N GLN A 313 24.44 1.90 31.78
CA GLN A 313 23.02 1.52 31.71
C GLN A 313 22.21 2.57 30.95
N HIS A 314 20.99 2.21 30.54
CA HIS A 314 20.12 3.14 29.82
C HIS A 314 19.65 4.31 30.70
N TYR A 315 19.25 5.39 30.04
CA TYR A 315 18.90 6.70 30.61
C TYR A 315 17.87 6.63 31.76
N TRP A 316 17.00 5.62 31.73
CA TRP A 316 15.91 5.38 32.70
C TRP A 316 16.09 4.12 33.56
N TYR A 317 17.29 3.54 33.63
CA TYR A 317 17.55 2.31 34.38
C TYR A 317 17.20 2.45 35.86
N GLY A 318 16.35 1.56 36.38
CA GLY A 318 15.84 1.62 37.76
C GLY A 318 14.85 2.77 38.02
N LYS A 319 14.43 3.48 36.97
CA LYS A 319 13.51 4.62 36.97
C LYS A 319 12.50 4.54 35.82
N GLU A 320 12.23 3.33 35.33
CA GLU A 320 11.40 3.08 34.14
C GLU A 320 9.95 3.53 34.34
N SER A 321 9.43 3.45 35.58
CA SER A 321 8.11 3.96 35.93
C SER A 321 7.98 5.47 35.75
N SER A 322 9.09 6.21 35.84
CA SER A 322 9.16 7.66 35.71
C SER A 322 9.56 8.11 34.30
N GLN A 323 9.74 7.19 33.33
CA GLN A 323 10.13 7.51 31.96
C GLN A 323 8.99 8.21 31.21
N PRO A 324 9.15 9.47 30.77
CA PRO A 324 8.16 10.14 29.94
C PRO A 324 8.02 9.44 28.59
N LYS A 325 6.81 8.99 28.25
CA LYS A 325 6.53 8.30 26.98
C LYS A 325 6.07 9.25 25.86
N VAL A 326 5.81 10.50 26.21
CA VAL A 326 5.29 11.56 25.31
C VAL A 326 5.99 12.88 25.58
N SER A 327 5.96 13.81 24.61
CA SER A 327 6.74 15.04 24.68
C SER A 327 6.21 16.12 25.61
N THR A 328 4.97 16.00 26.07
CA THR A 328 4.36 16.96 27.00
C THR A 328 4.68 16.69 28.47
N ILE A 329 5.35 15.57 28.77
CA ILE A 329 5.72 15.16 30.13
C ILE A 329 7.21 15.35 30.35
N ILE A 330 7.55 15.94 31.49
CA ILE A 330 8.93 16.10 31.97
C ILE A 330 9.04 15.33 33.29
N SER A 331 10.12 14.57 33.45
CA SER A 331 10.42 13.83 34.68
C SER A 331 11.72 14.32 35.29
N THR A 332 11.73 14.49 36.61
CA THR A 332 12.91 14.93 37.37
C THR A 332 13.83 13.78 37.75
N ASP A 333 13.45 12.52 37.51
CA ASP A 333 14.26 11.31 37.78
C ASP A 333 15.32 11.04 36.69
N ASN A 334 15.47 11.95 35.72
CA ASN A 334 16.55 11.87 34.74
C ASN A 334 17.93 11.98 35.42
N PRO A 335 19.00 11.41 34.82
CA PRO A 335 20.32 11.48 35.43
C PRO A 335 20.78 12.93 35.64
N LYS A 336 21.38 13.22 36.79
CA LYS A 336 21.75 14.58 37.25
C LYS A 336 23.24 14.84 37.30
N SER A 337 24.05 13.85 37.71
CA SER A 337 25.50 13.96 37.74
C SER A 337 26.16 12.59 37.77
N ALA A 338 27.48 12.54 37.51
CA ALA A 338 28.27 11.32 37.65
C ALA A 338 28.28 10.76 39.08
N ALA A 339 28.14 11.62 40.10
CA ALA A 339 28.12 11.21 41.49
C ALA A 339 26.75 10.65 41.92
N ALA A 340 25.66 11.27 41.46
CA ALA A 340 24.30 10.86 41.81
C ALA A 340 23.82 9.65 40.99
N ASP A 341 24.23 9.55 39.72
CA ASP A 341 23.72 8.56 38.77
C ASP A 341 24.85 7.85 37.99
N PRO A 342 25.86 7.27 38.66
CA PRO A 342 27.10 6.80 38.02
C PRO A 342 26.89 5.79 36.87
N ASP A 343 25.83 4.99 36.90
CA ASP A 343 25.57 3.99 35.86
C ASP A 343 24.80 4.54 34.65
N ARG A 344 23.99 5.59 34.83
CA ARG A 344 23.19 6.22 33.77
C ARG A 344 23.83 7.47 33.18
N TRP A 345 24.83 8.01 33.87
CA TRP A 345 25.60 9.16 33.41
C TRP A 345 26.52 8.77 32.26
N TYR A 346 26.77 9.71 31.33
CA TYR A 346 27.68 9.46 30.22
C TYR A 346 29.09 9.12 30.71
N ASN A 347 29.85 8.39 29.89
CA ASN A 347 31.23 8.04 30.20
C ASN A 347 32.13 9.30 30.27
N THR A 348 32.62 9.63 31.46
CA THR A 348 33.51 10.79 31.69
C THR A 348 34.98 10.51 31.41
N GLY A 349 35.32 9.28 31.00
CA GLY A 349 36.69 8.88 30.69
C GLY A 349 37.34 9.76 29.60
N SER A 350 38.65 9.91 29.68
CA SER A 350 39.46 10.66 28.70
C SER A 350 39.57 9.95 27.34
N ASN A 351 39.19 8.66 27.26
CA ASN A 351 39.19 7.91 26.02
C ASN A 351 38.19 8.51 25.01
N ALA A 352 38.62 8.63 23.76
CA ALA A 352 37.77 9.05 22.64
C ALA A 352 36.88 7.91 22.14
N TRP A 353 37.15 6.67 22.58
CA TRP A 353 36.41 5.47 22.24
C TRP A 353 35.46 5.07 23.37
N ALA A 354 34.27 4.63 22.97
CA ALA A 354 33.29 4.03 23.84
C ALA A 354 33.79 2.68 24.39
N THR A 355 33.59 2.44 25.69
CA THR A 355 33.99 1.22 26.40
C THR A 355 32.81 0.49 27.05
N ASN A 356 31.64 1.11 27.12
CA ASN A 356 30.42 0.54 27.70
C ASN A 356 29.37 0.28 26.60
N THR A 357 28.17 0.86 26.71
CA THR A 357 27.01 0.53 25.85
C THR A 357 27.15 1.00 24.40
N ALA A 358 27.95 2.03 24.13
CA ALA A 358 28.12 2.56 22.77
C ALA A 358 29.26 1.87 22.00
N ASN A 359 29.99 0.93 22.59
CA ASN A 359 31.16 0.28 21.98
C ASN A 359 30.86 -0.51 20.69
N THR A 360 29.61 -0.92 20.49
CA THR A 360 29.12 -1.65 19.30
C THR A 360 28.50 -0.75 18.23
N CYS A 361 28.38 0.56 18.51
CA CYS A 361 27.84 1.51 17.54
C CYS A 361 28.83 1.77 16.40
N ALA A 362 28.32 2.29 15.28
CA ALA A 362 29.16 2.77 14.19
C ALA A 362 30.12 3.89 14.66
N THR A 363 31.36 3.85 14.19
CA THR A 363 32.36 4.91 14.40
C THR A 363 32.03 6.16 13.58
N ALA A 364 32.70 7.28 13.85
CA ALA A 364 32.59 8.51 13.06
C ALA A 364 32.73 8.27 11.55
N ASN A 365 33.77 7.53 11.14
CA ASN A 365 34.03 7.23 9.73
C ASN A 365 32.90 6.42 9.09
N GLN A 366 32.40 5.40 9.79
CA GLN A 366 31.32 4.55 9.31
C GLN A 366 29.99 5.30 9.17
N ILE A 367 29.69 6.22 10.11
CA ILE A 367 28.52 7.10 9.98
C ILE A 367 28.64 7.97 8.73
N LEU A 368 29.83 8.51 8.44
CA LEU A 368 30.06 9.33 7.25
C LEU A 368 29.82 8.57 5.94
N TRP A 369 30.08 7.27 5.89
CA TRP A 369 29.68 6.42 4.75
C TRP A 369 28.16 6.40 4.57
N TYR A 370 27.38 6.25 5.65
CA TYR A 370 25.92 6.33 5.56
C TYR A 370 25.43 7.72 5.15
N VAL A 371 25.99 8.79 5.71
CA VAL A 371 25.59 10.18 5.42
C VAL A 371 25.86 10.55 3.96
N GLN A 372 27.07 10.28 3.47
CA GLN A 372 27.52 10.76 2.16
C GLN A 372 27.22 9.77 1.01
N LYS A 373 27.18 8.46 1.28
CA LYS A 373 27.04 7.40 0.26
C LYS A 373 25.83 6.49 0.50
N GLY A 374 25.10 6.65 1.60
CA GLY A 374 23.98 5.79 1.99
C GLY A 374 22.71 5.89 1.16
N ALA A 375 22.67 6.79 0.16
CA ALA A 375 21.51 7.07 -0.70
C ALA A 375 20.20 7.17 0.12
N PRO A 376 20.06 8.18 0.99
CA PRO A 376 18.99 8.21 1.99
C PRO A 376 17.60 8.35 1.37
N HIS A 377 16.65 7.57 1.88
CA HIS A 377 15.23 7.63 1.54
C HIS A 377 14.38 7.91 2.78
N TRP A 378 13.61 9.00 2.78
CA TRP A 378 12.67 9.29 3.85
C TRP A 378 11.33 8.58 3.61
N ASP A 379 10.89 7.77 4.58
CA ASP A 379 9.54 7.19 4.59
C ASP A 379 8.70 7.93 5.64
N ALA A 380 7.85 8.85 5.18
CA ALA A 380 7.00 9.69 6.03
C ALA A 380 5.81 8.95 6.66
N THR A 381 5.61 7.68 6.29
CA THR A 381 4.31 7.02 6.36
C THR A 381 4.36 5.64 7.00
N GLU A 382 5.48 4.92 6.93
CA GLU A 382 5.60 3.61 7.57
C GLU A 382 5.37 3.73 9.08
N LEU A 383 4.41 2.95 9.58
CA LEU A 383 4.05 2.90 10.99
C LEU A 383 5.05 2.04 11.76
N TRP A 384 5.33 2.48 12.98
CA TRP A 384 6.11 1.74 13.97
C TRP A 384 5.64 2.09 15.37
N SER A 385 5.89 1.22 16.35
CA SER A 385 5.52 1.45 17.74
C SER A 385 6.73 1.59 18.64
N THR A 386 6.62 2.42 19.67
CA THR A 386 7.55 2.46 20.81
C THR A 386 6.85 3.13 21.98
N LEU A 387 7.31 2.91 23.20
CA LEU A 387 6.82 3.59 24.39
C LEU A 387 5.28 3.55 24.53
N ASP A 388 4.67 2.41 24.18
CA ASP A 388 3.20 2.20 24.18
C ASP A 388 2.38 3.09 23.21
N HIS A 389 3.03 3.68 22.22
CA HIS A 389 2.39 4.55 21.23
C HIS A 389 2.72 4.14 19.79
N LEU A 390 1.86 4.57 18.87
CA LEU A 390 2.04 4.40 17.43
C LEU A 390 2.58 5.69 16.81
N TYR A 391 3.62 5.57 15.99
CA TYR A 391 4.29 6.68 15.31
C TYR A 391 4.57 6.32 13.85
N LYS A 392 5.18 7.26 13.11
CA LYS A 392 5.60 7.11 11.72
C LYS A 392 6.79 8.01 11.42
N GLY A 393 7.45 7.80 10.29
CA GLY A 393 8.60 8.60 9.88
C GLY A 393 9.92 7.93 10.21
N GLY A 394 10.85 7.96 9.26
CA GLY A 394 12.18 7.41 9.42
C GLY A 394 12.95 7.37 8.11
N MET A 395 14.20 6.95 8.20
CA MET A 395 15.15 6.96 7.08
C MET A 395 15.56 5.55 6.72
N TRP A 396 15.54 5.22 5.43
CA TRP A 396 16.23 4.06 4.89
C TRP A 396 17.63 4.45 4.42
N LEU A 397 18.59 3.60 4.72
CA LEU A 397 20.00 3.78 4.34
C LEU A 397 20.55 2.47 3.77
N LYS A 398 21.42 2.56 2.75
CA LYS A 398 22.13 1.39 2.23
C LYS A 398 22.89 0.69 3.35
N THR A 399 22.88 -0.64 3.34
CA THR A 399 23.63 -1.46 4.29
C THR A 399 25.15 -1.30 4.07
N LYS A 400 25.94 -1.56 5.12
CA LYS A 400 27.42 -1.57 5.00
C LYS A 400 27.94 -2.46 3.87
N LYS A 401 27.29 -3.60 3.60
CA LYS A 401 27.69 -4.54 2.55
C LYS A 401 27.60 -3.87 1.18
N VAL A 402 26.48 -3.21 0.91
CA VAL A 402 26.22 -2.52 -0.37
C VAL A 402 27.17 -1.34 -0.52
N LEU A 403 27.37 -0.56 0.54
CA LEU A 403 28.33 0.56 0.56
C LEU A 403 29.76 0.10 0.20
N GLY A 404 30.22 -0.99 0.82
CA GLY A 404 31.54 -1.56 0.54
C GLY A 404 31.66 -2.02 -0.92
N GLN A 405 30.65 -2.73 -1.43
CA GLN A 405 30.65 -3.23 -2.82
C GLN A 405 30.67 -2.10 -3.85
N GLU A 406 29.79 -1.11 -3.73
CA GLU A 406 29.67 -0.02 -4.70
C GLU A 406 30.88 0.92 -4.71
N ASN A 407 31.62 1.01 -3.60
CA ASN A 407 32.77 1.91 -3.46
C ASN A 407 34.12 1.18 -3.48
N GLY A 408 34.12 -0.14 -3.74
CA GLY A 408 35.35 -0.95 -3.74
C GLY A 408 36.09 -0.92 -2.41
N LYS A 409 35.36 -0.95 -1.29
CA LYS A 409 35.91 -0.87 0.08
C LYS A 409 35.57 -2.11 0.90
N THR A 410 36.53 -2.55 1.71
CA THR A 410 36.28 -3.52 2.78
C THR A 410 35.68 -2.85 4.01
N ASN A 411 35.09 -3.63 4.91
CA ASN A 411 34.63 -3.12 6.21
C ASN A 411 35.75 -2.45 7.01
N LEU A 412 36.97 -2.99 6.94
CA LEU A 412 38.13 -2.42 7.63
C LEU A 412 38.49 -1.04 7.04
N GLN A 413 38.49 -0.90 5.72
CA GLN A 413 38.79 0.38 5.07
C GLN A 413 37.74 1.46 5.41
N MET A 414 36.45 1.09 5.45
CA MET A 414 35.38 2.01 5.85
C MET A 414 35.41 2.34 7.36
N TYR A 415 35.95 1.45 8.18
CA TYR A 415 36.21 1.70 9.60
C TYR A 415 37.38 2.68 9.78
N GLU A 416 38.45 2.53 9.01
CA GLU A 416 39.67 3.33 9.12
C GLU A 416 39.51 4.76 8.59
N LYS A 417 38.74 4.95 7.50
CA LYS A 417 38.61 6.25 6.83
C LYS A 417 37.19 6.51 6.35
N ALA A 418 36.79 7.77 6.43
CA ALA A 418 35.57 8.29 5.80
C ALA A 418 35.71 8.33 4.26
N PRO A 419 34.63 8.60 3.50
CA PRO A 419 34.67 8.61 2.02
C PRO A 419 35.66 9.61 1.40
N ASP A 420 35.99 10.69 2.11
CA ASP A 420 36.98 11.69 1.71
C ASP A 420 38.44 11.29 2.03
N GLY A 421 38.65 10.12 2.63
CA GLY A 421 39.96 9.60 3.00
C GLY A 421 40.52 10.10 4.33
N ILE A 422 39.74 10.88 5.09
CA ILE A 422 40.10 11.40 6.42
C ILE A 422 39.66 10.42 7.51
N ASP A 423 40.48 10.28 8.56
CA ASP A 423 40.08 9.57 9.79
C ASP A 423 39.51 10.56 10.82
N TYR A 424 38.18 10.64 10.87
CA TYR A 424 37.45 11.52 11.79
C TYR A 424 37.53 11.09 13.26
N ARG A 425 38.04 9.89 13.54
CA ARG A 425 38.23 9.39 14.92
C ARG A 425 39.46 10.00 15.57
N ALA A 426 40.38 10.55 14.77
CA ALA A 426 41.67 11.09 15.20
C ALA A 426 41.78 12.63 15.07
N ILE A 427 40.70 13.31 14.66
CA ILE A 427 40.74 14.76 14.45
C ILE A 427 40.93 15.50 15.78
N ASN A 428 41.98 16.32 15.81
CA ASN A 428 42.32 17.22 16.92
C ASN A 428 42.27 18.70 16.47
N ALA A 429 41.13 19.12 15.94
CA ALA A 429 40.89 20.49 15.51
C ALA A 429 39.43 20.88 15.76
N LEU A 430 39.16 22.19 15.79
CA LEU A 430 37.79 22.72 15.83
C LEU A 430 37.06 22.39 14.52
N GLN A 431 35.81 21.95 14.64
CA GLN A 431 34.91 21.50 13.58
C GLN A 431 33.52 22.08 13.85
N PRO A 432 32.74 22.36 12.80
CA PRO A 432 31.35 22.76 12.95
C PRO A 432 30.53 21.68 13.69
N GLU A 433 29.40 22.07 14.27
CA GLU A 433 28.50 21.15 14.98
C GLU A 433 27.99 20.03 14.06
N TYR A 434 27.62 20.39 12.83
CA TYR A 434 27.35 19.48 11.72
C TYR A 434 28.56 19.48 10.79
N ILE A 435 29.36 18.42 10.86
CA ILE A 435 30.61 18.29 10.13
C ILE A 435 30.32 18.00 8.65
N HIS A 436 29.36 17.11 8.41
CA HIS A 436 28.91 16.74 7.07
C HIS A 436 27.40 16.59 7.05
N SER A 437 26.76 17.15 6.02
CA SER A 437 25.32 17.06 5.81
C SER A 437 25.02 16.69 4.36
N ASN A 438 23.98 15.89 4.18
CA ASN A 438 23.44 15.51 2.88
C ASN A 438 21.95 15.82 2.87
N SER A 439 21.54 16.70 1.95
CA SER A 439 20.13 17.08 1.75
C SER A 439 19.52 16.45 0.51
N SER A 440 20.25 15.58 -0.20
CA SER A 440 19.74 14.80 -1.33
C SER A 440 18.96 13.59 -0.80
N ILE A 441 17.80 13.85 -0.21
CA ILE A 441 16.93 12.82 0.38
C ILE A 441 15.80 12.48 -0.57
N ILE A 442 15.72 11.21 -0.96
CA ILE A 442 14.62 10.72 -1.80
C ILE A 442 13.34 10.61 -0.94
N GLN A 443 12.26 11.28 -1.36
CA GLN A 443 11.02 11.42 -0.57
C GLN A 443 10.05 10.24 -0.78
N HIS A 444 10.59 9.04 -0.90
CA HIS A 444 9.86 7.79 -0.92
C HIS A 444 10.80 6.66 -0.51
N ARG A 445 10.25 5.57 0.01
CA ARG A 445 11.02 4.36 0.33
C ARG A 445 11.74 3.78 -0.90
N PRO A 446 12.78 2.95 -0.70
CA PRO A 446 13.39 2.20 -1.80
C PRO A 446 12.38 1.28 -2.52
N LEU A 447 12.62 1.06 -3.81
CA LEU A 447 11.81 0.16 -4.63
C LEU A 447 11.91 -1.29 -4.13
N LYS A 448 10.96 -2.14 -4.55
CA LYS A 448 10.94 -3.55 -4.15
C LYS A 448 12.22 -4.29 -4.53
N ALA A 449 12.73 -4.12 -5.75
CA ALA A 449 13.97 -4.77 -6.19
C ALA A 449 15.19 -4.38 -5.33
N GLU A 450 15.16 -3.21 -4.70
CA GLU A 450 16.30 -2.65 -3.99
C GLU A 450 16.16 -2.71 -2.48
N ILE A 451 14.96 -2.95 -1.93
CA ILE A 451 14.71 -2.80 -0.48
C ILE A 451 15.64 -3.66 0.39
N GLY A 452 16.06 -4.83 -0.10
CA GLY A 452 17.02 -5.71 0.59
C GLY A 452 18.44 -5.12 0.73
N ASN A 453 18.75 -4.08 -0.04
CA ASN A 453 20.01 -3.34 0.03
C ASN A 453 20.01 -2.29 1.15
N TYR A 454 18.87 -2.03 1.77
CA TYR A 454 18.65 -0.96 2.75
C TYR A 454 18.22 -1.51 4.12
N PHE A 455 18.45 -0.72 5.16
CA PHE A 455 17.87 -0.90 6.48
C PHE A 455 17.17 0.38 6.93
N TYR A 456 16.21 0.25 7.84
CA TYR A 456 15.36 1.35 8.30
C TYR A 456 15.74 1.81 9.71
N LEU A 457 15.70 3.12 9.93
CA LEU A 457 15.88 3.77 11.21
C LEU A 457 14.68 4.68 11.52
N PRO A 458 13.97 4.47 12.65
CA PRO A 458 12.84 5.34 13.00
C PRO A 458 13.30 6.72 13.44
N ALA A 459 12.51 7.75 13.14
CA ALA A 459 12.69 9.07 13.75
C ALA A 459 12.19 9.06 15.21
N ALA A 460 12.83 8.30 16.11
CA ALA A 460 12.31 8.09 17.47
C ALA A 460 12.57 9.25 18.44
N GLY A 461 13.24 10.32 18.01
CA GLY A 461 13.57 11.46 18.86
C GLY A 461 14.71 11.16 19.83
N PHE A 462 14.73 11.91 20.93
CA PHE A 462 15.74 11.79 22.00
C PHE A 462 15.21 12.34 23.32
N TYR A 463 15.88 12.02 24.42
CA TYR A 463 15.65 12.66 25.72
C TYR A 463 16.64 13.81 25.94
N SER A 464 16.13 14.93 26.46
CA SER A 464 16.94 16.02 26.99
C SER A 464 16.28 16.55 28.26
N GLY A 465 17.06 16.75 29.32
CA GLY A 465 16.56 17.30 30.59
C GLY A 465 15.41 16.50 31.22
N GLY A 466 15.30 15.20 30.91
CA GLY A 466 14.20 14.37 31.39
C GLY A 466 12.89 14.53 30.63
N GLN A 467 12.92 15.07 29.41
CA GLN A 467 11.79 15.18 28.49
C GLN A 467 12.07 14.40 27.20
N LEU A 468 11.10 13.64 26.71
CA LEU A 468 11.16 13.03 25.38
C LEU A 468 10.85 14.10 24.33
N GLN A 469 11.67 14.25 23.31
CA GLN A 469 11.50 15.29 22.31
C GLN A 469 11.49 14.71 20.90
N HIS A 470 10.72 15.35 20.01
CA HIS A 470 10.90 15.23 18.57
C HIS A 470 10.67 13.85 17.92
N VAL A 471 9.89 12.98 18.57
CA VAL A 471 9.42 11.71 17.98
C VAL A 471 8.67 11.98 16.66
N SER A 472 8.86 11.11 15.67
CA SER A 472 8.42 11.22 14.28
C SER A 472 9.09 12.31 13.44
N ARG A 473 9.99 13.12 14.02
CA ARG A 473 10.62 14.25 13.33
C ARG A 473 12.13 14.11 13.20
N TYR A 474 12.81 13.68 14.26
CA TYR A 474 14.26 13.54 14.29
C TYR A 474 14.67 12.12 14.63
N GLY A 475 15.67 11.59 13.92
CA GLY A 475 16.41 10.40 14.31
C GLY A 475 17.79 10.80 14.80
N TYR A 476 18.14 10.44 16.03
CA TYR A 476 19.49 10.60 16.59
C TYR A 476 20.04 9.22 16.96
N TYR A 477 21.29 8.98 16.60
CA TYR A 477 21.97 7.72 16.89
C TYR A 477 23.42 7.96 17.29
N TRP A 478 23.83 7.39 18.43
CA TRP A 478 25.17 7.56 18.94
C TRP A 478 26.23 6.86 18.10
N SER A 479 27.40 7.49 18.01
CA SER A 479 28.63 6.83 17.58
C SER A 479 29.36 6.14 18.73
N SER A 480 30.20 5.15 18.41
CA SER A 480 31.20 4.57 19.33
C SER A 480 32.42 5.46 19.56
N THR A 481 32.47 6.65 18.95
CA THR A 481 33.60 7.59 19.06
C THR A 481 33.12 9.00 19.42
N ARG A 482 34.00 9.78 20.05
CA ARG A 482 33.79 11.21 20.35
C ARG A 482 34.97 12.06 19.88
N PRO A 483 34.81 13.39 19.73
CA PRO A 483 35.92 14.28 19.39
C PRO A 483 37.07 14.18 20.41
N ILE A 484 38.31 14.17 19.91
CA ILE A 484 39.53 14.28 20.75
C ILE A 484 39.78 15.73 21.15
N PHE A 485 39.48 16.67 20.24
CA PHE A 485 39.60 18.09 20.53
C PHE A 485 38.67 18.50 21.68
N THR A 486 39.23 19.10 22.73
CA THR A 486 38.52 19.43 23.98
C THR A 486 37.94 20.85 24.02
N GLY A 487 38.26 21.71 23.03
CA GLY A 487 37.82 23.10 22.99
C GLY A 487 36.33 23.32 22.69
N TYR A 488 35.52 22.26 22.61
CA TYR A 488 34.06 22.31 22.38
C TYR A 488 33.22 22.42 23.65
N GLY A 489 33.87 22.35 24.83
CA GLY A 489 33.22 21.99 26.09
C GLY A 489 33.22 20.47 26.28
N GLU A 490 33.36 20.01 27.52
CA GLU A 490 33.73 18.63 27.84
C GLU A 490 32.64 17.58 27.57
N ALA A 491 31.43 17.96 27.17
CA ALA A 491 30.28 17.05 27.13
C ALA A 491 29.77 16.76 25.71
N GLN A 492 30.64 16.50 24.72
CA GLN A 492 30.22 16.24 23.33
C GLN A 492 30.65 14.85 22.84
N ALA A 493 29.80 14.20 22.04
CA ALA A 493 30.11 12.96 21.32
C ALA A 493 29.53 12.99 19.90
N TYR A 494 30.08 12.16 19.01
CA TYR A 494 29.61 12.08 17.64
C TYR A 494 28.28 11.33 17.55
N CYS A 495 27.43 11.76 16.63
CA CYS A 495 26.17 11.11 16.31
C CYS A 495 25.83 11.25 14.83
N MET A 496 24.94 10.36 14.38
CA MET A 496 24.16 10.58 13.18
C MET A 496 22.84 11.24 13.57
N ALA A 497 22.46 12.31 12.85
CA ALA A 497 21.18 12.98 13.01
C ALA A 497 20.47 13.05 11.66
N PHE A 498 19.16 12.85 11.62
CA PHE A 498 18.38 13.09 10.41
C PHE A 498 16.99 13.65 10.69
N VAL A 499 16.46 14.31 9.66
CA VAL A 499 15.08 14.76 9.50
C VAL A 499 14.61 14.39 8.08
N SER A 500 13.38 14.74 7.71
CA SER A 500 12.80 14.35 6.42
C SER A 500 13.60 14.80 5.18
N ASN A 501 14.34 15.89 5.28
CA ASN A 501 15.06 16.51 4.15
C ASN A 501 16.57 16.63 4.37
N SER A 502 17.12 16.05 5.44
CA SER A 502 18.56 16.09 5.69
C SER A 502 19.02 14.93 6.57
N ILE A 503 20.21 14.43 6.30
CA ILE A 503 20.96 13.54 7.18
C ILE A 503 22.36 14.12 7.40
N SER A 504 22.85 14.07 8.63
CA SER A 504 24.09 14.72 9.03
C SER A 504 24.90 13.85 9.97
N PHE A 505 26.22 13.94 9.82
CA PHE A 505 27.20 13.56 10.84
C PHE A 505 27.58 14.80 11.61
N GLY A 506 27.48 14.73 12.93
CA GLY A 506 27.78 15.86 13.78
C GLY A 506 28.09 15.44 15.20
N ARG A 507 28.04 16.41 16.10
CA ARG A 507 28.24 16.22 17.54
C ARG A 507 27.06 16.77 18.32
N THR A 508 26.75 16.13 19.44
CA THR A 508 25.70 16.58 20.35
C THR A 508 26.10 16.30 21.81
N ASN A 509 25.31 16.84 22.74
CA ASN A 509 25.61 16.76 24.16
C ASN A 509 25.49 15.32 24.67
N ARG A 510 26.54 14.81 25.32
CA ARG A 510 26.59 13.46 25.90
C ARG A 510 25.51 13.20 26.96
N THR A 511 24.93 14.25 27.53
CA THR A 511 23.80 14.16 28.46
C THR A 511 22.46 13.85 27.78
N PHE A 512 22.36 13.85 26.45
CA PHE A 512 21.12 13.48 25.79
C PHE A 512 20.92 11.97 25.82
N GLY A 513 19.68 11.54 26.06
CA GLY A 513 19.30 10.15 25.91
C GLY A 513 19.02 9.85 24.44
N ILE A 514 19.96 9.19 23.76
CA ILE A 514 19.89 8.90 22.33
C ILE A 514 20.02 7.37 22.12
N MET A 515 19.42 6.86 21.04
CA MET A 515 19.45 5.43 20.72
C MET A 515 20.84 4.97 20.27
N ILE A 516 21.12 3.69 20.47
CA ILE A 516 22.38 3.04 20.08
C ILE A 516 22.17 1.99 18.96
N ASP A 517 21.01 2.01 18.30
CA ASP A 517 20.58 0.98 17.35
C ASP A 517 21.30 1.08 15.99
N LEU A 518 22.06 2.16 15.75
CA LEU A 518 22.97 2.26 14.61
C LEU A 518 24.24 1.43 14.87
N LYS A 519 24.13 0.13 14.60
CA LYS A 519 25.24 -0.81 14.63
C LYS A 519 25.94 -0.84 13.27
N TYR A 520 27.24 -1.16 13.27
CA TYR A 520 27.98 -1.39 12.03
C TYR A 520 28.17 -2.87 11.76
#